data_AF-A0A834EV41-F1
#
_entry.id   AF-A0A834EV41-F1
#
_cell.length_a   1.000
_cell.length_b   1.000
_cell.length_c   1.000
_cell.angle_alpha   90.00
_cell.angle_beta   90.00
_cell.angle_gamma   90.00
#
_symmetry.space_group_name_H-M   'P 1'
#
loop_
_entity.id
_entity.type
_entity.pdbx_description
1 polymer ?
#
loop_
_entity_poly.entity_id
_entity_poly.type
_entity_poly.pdbx_seq_one_letter_code
_entity_poly.pdbx_strand_id
1 'polypeptide(L)'
;MWLDKLGLSARLGIEVVMRQVFFGAGNYHLVDENFEPLPDYWLSLLFKKLVGTNVLMASVKGRARNKLRVYLHCTNINHPRYKEGDLTLYALNLHNVTEHFQLPHYLFDKEVDRYLVKPSGPDGLFSKYVQLNDKTLKMVDDQTLPALTEKPLSPGSPLSLPAFSYGFFVIRNARVAACL
;
A
#
# COMPACT_ATOMS: atom_id res chain seq x y z
N MET A 1 -2.48 -3.00 -11.37
CA MET A 1 -3.66 -2.19 -11.77
C MET A 1 -4.71 -2.08 -10.66
N TRP A 2 -4.80 -3.04 -9.73
CA TRP A 2 -5.80 -3.06 -8.65
C TRP A 2 -5.70 -1.87 -7.66
N LEU A 3 -4.53 -1.60 -7.08
CA LEU A 3 -4.34 -0.49 -6.11
C LEU A 3 -4.67 0.89 -6.70
N ASP A 4 -4.38 1.09 -7.99
CA ASP A 4 -4.69 2.34 -8.68
C ASP A 4 -6.20 2.55 -8.83
N LYS A 5 -6.95 1.47 -9.12
CA LYS A 5 -8.41 1.50 -9.15
C LYS A 5 -8.98 1.86 -7.78
N LEU A 6 -8.47 1.27 -6.70
CA LEU A 6 -8.88 1.61 -5.34
C LEU A 6 -8.66 3.11 -5.04
N GLY A 7 -7.47 3.63 -5.36
CA GLY A 7 -7.13 5.03 -5.10
C GLY A 7 -7.91 6.03 -5.92
N LEU A 8 -8.11 5.77 -7.23
CA LEU A 8 -8.95 6.61 -8.07
C LEU A 8 -10.41 6.55 -7.65
N SER A 9 -10.93 5.37 -7.34
CA SER A 9 -12.32 5.19 -6.91
C SER A 9 -12.62 6.01 -5.67
N ALA A 10 -11.78 5.85 -4.63
CA ALA A 10 -11.92 6.63 -3.39
C ALA A 10 -11.82 8.14 -3.64
N ARG A 11 -10.84 8.58 -4.42
CA ARG A 11 -10.64 10.01 -4.73
C ARG A 11 -11.80 10.62 -5.55
N LEU A 12 -12.46 9.81 -6.38
CA LEU A 12 -13.57 10.24 -7.25
C LEU A 12 -14.95 10.02 -6.62
N GLY A 13 -15.01 9.67 -5.33
CA GLY A 13 -16.27 9.54 -4.59
C GLY A 13 -17.02 8.22 -4.79
N ILE A 14 -16.36 7.18 -5.32
CA ILE A 14 -16.92 5.83 -5.32
C ILE A 14 -16.79 5.26 -3.90
N GLU A 15 -17.93 5.00 -3.28
CA GLU A 15 -18.02 4.54 -1.89
C GLU A 15 -17.64 3.07 -1.71
N VAL A 16 -17.99 2.22 -2.68
CA VAL A 16 -17.75 0.76 -2.61
C VAL A 16 -17.16 0.25 -3.92
N VAL A 17 -16.08 -0.54 -3.82
CA VAL A 17 -15.47 -1.25 -4.95
C VAL A 17 -15.52 -2.75 -4.66
N MET A 18 -16.30 -3.50 -5.46
CA MET A 18 -16.38 -4.95 -5.35
C MET A 18 -15.40 -5.62 -6.32
N ARG A 19 -14.49 -6.46 -5.79
CA ARG A 19 -13.48 -7.18 -6.58
C ARG A 19 -14.06 -8.50 -7.10
N GLN A 20 -14.25 -8.58 -8.41
CA GLN A 20 -14.50 -9.84 -9.11
C GLN A 20 -13.16 -10.60 -9.29
N VAL A 21 -12.96 -11.83 -8.80
CA VAL A 21 -13.71 -12.55 -7.74
C VAL A 21 -12.81 -12.74 -6.51
N PHE A 22 -13.41 -13.10 -5.38
CA PHE A 22 -12.63 -13.59 -4.25
C PHE A 22 -11.99 -14.95 -4.59
N PHE A 23 -12.80 -15.94 -4.98
CA PHE A 23 -12.40 -17.29 -5.37
C PHE A 23 -13.27 -17.74 -6.55
N GLY A 24 -12.75 -18.58 -7.44
CA GLY A 24 -13.50 -19.17 -8.55
C GLY A 24 -12.69 -19.24 -9.86
N ALA A 25 -13.39 -19.61 -10.93
CA ALA A 25 -12.80 -19.75 -12.26
C ALA A 25 -12.23 -18.41 -12.80
N GLY A 26 -11.18 -18.52 -13.63
CA GLY A 26 -10.49 -17.38 -14.24
C GLY A 26 -9.10 -17.12 -13.64
N ASN A 27 -8.46 -16.04 -14.06
CA ASN A 27 -7.09 -15.68 -13.68
C ASN A 27 -7.01 -14.38 -12.83
N TYR A 28 -8.15 -13.86 -12.39
CA TYR A 28 -8.27 -12.61 -11.64
C TYR A 28 -8.82 -12.80 -10.22
N HIS A 29 -8.96 -14.05 -9.76
CA HIS A 29 -9.31 -14.40 -8.38
C HIS A 29 -8.25 -13.88 -7.39
N LEU A 30 -8.66 -13.55 -6.17
CA LEU A 30 -7.72 -13.18 -5.10
C LEU A 30 -7.05 -14.42 -4.50
N VAL A 31 -7.76 -15.55 -4.48
CA VAL A 31 -7.30 -16.83 -3.95
C VAL A 31 -7.43 -17.88 -5.03
N ASP A 32 -6.39 -18.68 -5.25
CA ASP A 32 -6.35 -19.70 -6.30
C ASP A 32 -7.10 -20.99 -5.92
N GLU A 33 -7.14 -21.95 -6.84
CA GLU A 33 -7.85 -23.23 -6.69
C GLU A 33 -7.30 -24.12 -5.55
N ASN A 34 -6.05 -23.88 -5.12
CA ASN A 34 -5.43 -24.57 -3.99
C ASN A 34 -5.62 -23.80 -2.68
N PHE A 35 -6.49 -22.78 -2.69
CA PHE A 35 -6.70 -21.85 -1.58
C PHE A 35 -5.47 -21.00 -1.21
N GLU A 36 -4.52 -20.85 -2.13
CA GLU A 36 -3.33 -20.04 -1.91
C GLU A 36 -3.61 -18.56 -2.27
N PRO A 37 -3.31 -17.61 -1.37
CA PRO A 37 -3.53 -16.20 -1.65
C PRO A 37 -2.55 -15.63 -2.69
N LEU A 38 -3.10 -15.04 -3.76
CA LEU A 38 -2.33 -14.41 -4.83
C LEU A 38 -1.87 -12.98 -4.46
N PRO A 39 -0.98 -12.33 -5.25
CA PRO A 39 -0.44 -11.01 -4.94
C PRO A 39 -1.50 -9.94 -4.63
N ASP A 40 -2.63 -9.96 -5.36
CA ASP A 40 -3.72 -9.02 -5.15
C ASP A 40 -4.48 -9.26 -3.83
N TYR A 41 -4.47 -10.47 -3.27
CA TYR A 41 -5.01 -10.73 -1.93
C TYR A 41 -4.18 -10.00 -0.88
N TRP A 42 -2.86 -10.17 -0.91
CA TRP A 42 -1.94 -9.52 0.04
C TRP A 42 -2.01 -7.99 -0.06
N LEU A 43 -2.12 -7.46 -1.27
CA LEU A 43 -2.38 -6.05 -1.53
C LEU A 43 -3.70 -5.59 -0.86
N SER A 44 -4.77 -6.37 -1.05
CA SER A 44 -6.09 -6.06 -0.48
C SER A 44 -6.09 -6.11 1.04
N LEU A 45 -5.37 -7.06 1.65
CA LEU A 45 -5.21 -7.18 3.08
C LEU A 45 -4.44 -6.00 3.67
N LEU A 46 -3.31 -5.61 3.06
CA LEU A 46 -2.56 -4.41 3.44
C LEU A 46 -3.44 -3.15 3.35
N PHE A 47 -4.16 -2.99 2.24
CA PHE A 47 -5.09 -1.87 2.05
C PHE A 47 -6.13 -1.84 3.17
N LYS A 48 -6.77 -2.99 3.46
CA LYS A 48 -7.79 -3.10 4.52
C LYS A 48 -7.24 -2.78 5.90
N LYS A 49 -6.00 -3.17 6.21
CA LYS A 49 -5.37 -2.95 7.52
C LYS A 49 -4.90 -1.51 7.71
N LEU A 50 -4.42 -0.85 6.66
CA LEU A 50 -3.75 0.45 6.78
C LEU A 50 -4.63 1.65 6.37
N VAL A 51 -5.44 1.51 5.31
CA VAL A 51 -6.15 2.63 4.69
C VAL A 51 -7.49 2.87 5.38
N GLY A 52 -7.68 4.07 5.94
CA GLY A 52 -8.93 4.51 6.55
C GLY A 52 -9.96 5.01 5.53
N THR A 53 -11.15 5.33 6.04
CA THR A 53 -12.31 5.77 5.23
C THR A 53 -12.20 7.22 4.76
N ASN A 54 -11.54 8.08 5.54
CA ASN A 54 -11.42 9.51 5.21
C ASN A 54 -10.35 9.72 4.12
N VAL A 55 -10.83 10.07 2.92
CA VAL A 55 -10.00 10.29 1.74
C VAL A 55 -9.40 11.70 1.76
N LEU A 56 -8.09 11.79 1.50
CA LEU A 56 -7.36 13.04 1.37
C LEU A 56 -6.72 13.15 -0.03
N MET A 57 -6.04 14.26 -0.29
CA MET A 57 -5.39 14.49 -1.58
C MET A 57 -3.88 14.57 -1.44
N ALA A 58 -3.17 13.82 -2.29
CA ALA A 58 -1.74 13.95 -2.49
C ALA A 58 -1.43 14.19 -3.97
N SER A 59 -0.35 14.92 -4.24
CA SER A 59 0.16 15.09 -5.59
C SER A 59 1.68 15.20 -5.57
N VAL A 60 2.31 14.76 -6.66
CA VAL A 60 3.76 14.88 -6.85
C VAL A 60 4.06 16.14 -7.66
N LYS A 61 5.03 16.93 -7.20
CA LYS A 61 5.57 18.08 -7.95
C LYS A 61 6.48 17.58 -9.09
N GLY A 62 6.47 18.26 -10.22
CA GLY A 62 7.35 17.94 -11.37
C GLY A 62 6.74 16.98 -12.42
N ARG A 63 7.59 16.49 -13.32
CA ARG A 63 7.19 15.76 -14.55
C ARG A 63 6.86 14.27 -14.33
N ALA A 64 7.06 13.71 -13.14
CA ALA A 64 6.83 12.29 -12.83
C ALA A 64 5.35 11.90 -12.63
N ARG A 65 4.40 12.85 -12.77
CA ARG A 65 2.97 12.66 -12.41
C ARG A 65 2.26 11.49 -13.09
N ASN A 66 2.66 11.11 -14.30
CA ASN A 66 1.93 10.12 -15.07
C ASN A 66 2.25 8.67 -14.64
N LYS A 67 3.46 8.45 -14.10
CA LYS A 67 4.00 7.13 -13.79
C LYS A 67 4.30 6.94 -12.30
N LEU A 68 4.50 8.01 -11.52
CA LEU A 68 4.46 7.96 -10.06
C LEU A 68 3.08 8.43 -9.58
N ARG A 69 2.26 7.49 -9.13
CA ARG A 69 0.88 7.74 -8.68
C ARG A 69 0.82 7.64 -7.17
N VAL A 70 0.17 8.63 -6.54
CA VAL A 70 0.09 8.74 -5.08
C VAL A 70 -1.34 9.01 -4.64
N TYR A 71 -1.71 8.44 -3.50
CA TYR A 71 -3.02 8.57 -2.89
C TYR A 71 -2.86 8.63 -1.37
N LEU A 72 -3.73 9.37 -0.70
CA LEU A 72 -3.58 9.66 0.73
C LEU A 72 -4.92 9.53 1.43
N HIS A 73 -4.93 8.86 2.57
CA HIS A 73 -6.08 8.75 3.45
C HIS A 73 -5.63 8.99 4.90
N CYS A 74 -6.58 9.24 5.79
CA CYS A 74 -6.35 8.97 7.20
C CYS A 74 -6.03 7.48 7.39
N THR A 75 -5.21 7.16 8.39
CA THR A 75 -4.90 5.76 8.74
C THR A 75 -6.13 5.07 9.33
N ASN A 76 -6.28 3.76 9.11
CA ASN A 76 -7.34 2.98 9.71
C ASN A 76 -7.21 2.96 11.25
N ILE A 77 -8.18 3.57 11.94
CA ILE A 77 -8.22 3.69 13.41
C ILE A 77 -8.32 2.36 14.15
N ASN A 78 -8.79 1.29 13.46
CA ASN A 78 -8.87 -0.05 14.05
C ASN A 78 -7.52 -0.78 14.05
N HIS A 79 -6.48 -0.18 13.48
CA HIS A 79 -5.15 -0.78 13.48
C HIS A 79 -4.45 -0.56 14.83
N PRO A 80 -4.06 -1.61 15.57
CA PRO A 80 -3.64 -1.51 16.96
C PRO A 80 -2.32 -0.73 17.17
N ARG A 81 -1.53 -0.55 16.10
CA ARG A 81 -0.25 0.18 16.14
C ARG A 81 -0.41 1.70 15.95
N TYR A 82 -1.47 2.12 15.27
CA TYR A 82 -1.64 3.50 14.81
C TYR A 82 -2.73 4.20 15.61
N LYS A 83 -2.75 5.52 15.51
CA LYS A 83 -3.69 6.35 16.29
C LYS A 83 -4.39 7.36 15.40
N GLU A 84 -5.45 7.93 15.94
CA GLU A 84 -6.13 9.09 15.34
C GLU A 84 -5.12 10.19 14.99
N GLY A 85 -5.34 10.82 13.84
CA GLY A 85 -4.46 11.84 13.29
C GLY A 85 -3.30 11.30 12.44
N ASP A 86 -3.05 9.98 12.40
CA ASP A 86 -2.05 9.37 11.51
C ASP A 86 -2.55 9.34 10.05
N LEU A 87 -1.60 9.34 9.11
CA LEU A 87 -1.88 9.31 7.67
C LEU A 87 -1.34 8.06 7.01
N THR A 88 -2.07 7.51 6.04
CA THR A 88 -1.60 6.43 5.18
C THR A 88 -1.50 6.93 3.75
N LEU A 89 -0.26 7.07 3.28
CA LEU A 89 0.08 7.33 1.89
C LEU A 89 0.31 5.99 1.20
N TYR A 90 -0.25 5.79 0.02
CA TYR A 90 0.12 4.67 -0.85
C TYR A 90 0.49 5.17 -2.24
N ALA A 91 1.51 4.53 -2.81
CA ALA A 91 2.14 4.98 -4.03
C ALA A 91 2.43 3.81 -4.96
N LEU A 92 2.37 4.08 -6.27
CA LEU A 92 2.75 3.17 -7.34
C LEU A 92 3.84 3.83 -8.18
N ASN A 93 4.96 3.13 -8.36
CA ASN A 93 6.00 3.53 -9.29
C ASN A 93 5.90 2.66 -10.56
N LEU A 94 5.48 3.28 -11.66
CA LEU A 94 5.40 2.66 -12.99
C LEU A 94 6.61 3.04 -13.87
N HIS A 95 7.62 3.71 -13.31
CA HIS A 95 8.91 3.90 -13.95
C HIS A 95 9.73 2.60 -13.90
N ASN A 96 10.68 2.49 -14.83
CA ASN A 96 11.68 1.43 -14.87
C ASN A 96 12.93 1.76 -14.01
N VAL A 97 12.86 2.81 -13.21
CA VAL A 97 13.90 3.24 -12.26
C VAL A 97 13.29 3.44 -10.89
N THR A 98 14.12 3.37 -9.84
CA THR A 98 13.69 3.72 -8.48
C THR A 98 13.38 5.21 -8.40
N GLU A 99 12.20 5.53 -7.88
CA GLU A 99 11.79 6.91 -7.63
C GLU A 99 11.92 7.23 -6.14
N HIS A 100 12.32 8.47 -5.86
CA HIS A 100 12.44 8.99 -4.50
C HIS A 100 11.56 10.23 -4.38
N PHE A 101 10.73 10.28 -3.34
CA PHE A 101 9.89 11.42 -3.05
C PHE A 101 9.96 11.79 -1.56
N GLN A 102 9.81 13.07 -1.29
CA GLN A 102 9.86 13.61 0.06
C GLN A 102 8.47 14.03 0.52
N LEU A 103 8.22 13.84 1.82
CA LEU A 103 7.07 14.43 2.48
C LEU A 103 7.19 15.96 2.48
N PRO A 104 6.07 16.70 2.46
CA PRO A 104 6.09 18.15 2.56
C PRO A 104 6.68 18.58 3.91
N HIS A 105 7.18 19.82 3.97
CA HIS A 105 7.95 20.34 5.12
C HIS A 105 7.28 20.09 6.48
N TYR A 106 5.95 20.24 6.57
CA TYR A 106 5.19 20.05 7.81
C TYR A 106 5.01 18.57 8.26
N LEU A 107 5.39 17.60 7.42
CA LEU A 107 5.43 16.16 7.73
C LEU A 107 6.84 15.57 7.62
N PHE A 108 7.85 16.38 7.29
CA PHE A 108 9.18 15.90 6.93
C PHE A 108 9.89 15.20 8.09
N ASP A 109 9.68 15.68 9.31
CA ASP A 109 10.30 15.19 10.55
C ASP A 109 9.53 14.02 11.21
N LYS A 110 8.50 13.49 10.55
CA LYS A 110 7.69 12.42 11.11
C LYS A 110 8.34 11.06 10.92
N GLU A 111 8.11 10.19 11.90
CA GLU A 111 8.40 8.76 11.73
C GLU A 111 7.47 8.18 10.68
N VAL A 112 8.02 7.34 9.79
CA VAL A 112 7.27 6.69 8.73
C VAL A 112 7.47 5.19 8.80
N ASP A 113 6.38 4.45 8.88
CA ASP A 113 6.39 3.00 8.75
C ASP A 113 6.17 2.63 7.27
N ARG A 114 7.16 1.96 6.66
CA ARG A 114 7.10 1.52 5.27
C ARG A 114 6.54 0.11 5.17
N TYR A 115 5.67 -0.11 4.21
CA TYR A 115 5.15 -1.40 3.75
C TYR A 115 5.40 -1.51 2.24
N LEU A 116 6.62 -1.86 1.85
CA LEU A 116 7.00 -1.98 0.44
C LEU A 116 6.67 -3.38 -0.07
N VAL A 117 5.94 -3.47 -1.18
CA VAL A 117 5.60 -4.75 -1.81
C VAL A 117 6.35 -4.92 -3.13
N LYS A 118 7.00 -6.07 -3.28
CA LYS A 118 7.73 -6.49 -4.48
C LYS A 118 7.35 -7.91 -4.86
N PRO A 119 7.46 -8.30 -6.14
CA PRO A 119 7.39 -9.71 -6.50
C PRO A 119 8.50 -10.52 -5.83
N SER A 120 8.24 -11.79 -5.54
CA SER A 120 9.20 -12.76 -5.02
C SER A 120 9.60 -13.76 -6.10
N GLY A 121 10.86 -14.17 -6.14
CA GLY A 121 11.33 -15.18 -7.09
C GLY A 121 11.75 -14.62 -8.46
N PRO A 122 12.14 -15.50 -9.39
CA PRO A 122 12.79 -15.13 -10.66
C PRO A 122 11.84 -14.54 -11.71
N ASP A 123 10.53 -14.81 -11.59
CA ASP A 123 9.52 -14.42 -12.58
C ASP A 123 9.19 -12.92 -12.58
N GLY A 124 9.79 -12.15 -11.65
CA GLY A 124 9.59 -10.70 -11.56
C GLY A 124 8.11 -10.35 -11.47
N LEU A 125 7.66 -9.40 -12.28
CA LEU A 125 6.26 -8.91 -12.26
C LEU A 125 5.20 -9.98 -12.58
N PHE A 126 5.60 -11.13 -13.13
CA PHE A 126 4.70 -12.26 -13.42
C PHE A 126 4.63 -13.27 -12.26
N SER A 127 5.38 -13.06 -11.18
CA SER A 127 5.36 -13.94 -10.02
C SER A 127 3.99 -13.96 -9.33
N LYS A 128 3.59 -15.15 -8.90
CA LYS A 128 2.42 -15.37 -8.03
C LYS A 128 2.72 -15.11 -6.54
N TYR A 129 3.97 -14.82 -6.19
CA TYR A 129 4.40 -14.59 -4.82
C TYR A 129 4.89 -13.16 -4.64
N VAL A 130 4.67 -12.60 -3.45
CA VAL A 130 5.10 -11.25 -3.09
C VAL A 130 5.89 -11.23 -1.80
N GLN A 131 6.77 -10.24 -1.69
CA GLN A 131 7.48 -9.89 -0.47
C GLN A 131 6.98 -8.57 0.07
N LEU A 132 6.75 -8.52 1.38
CA LEU A 132 6.56 -7.30 2.14
C LEU A 132 7.87 -6.98 2.87
N ASN A 133 8.48 -5.83 2.58
CA ASN A 133 9.73 -5.40 3.18
C ASN A 133 10.81 -6.51 3.19
N ASP A 134 11.00 -7.15 2.02
CA ASP A 134 12.00 -8.21 1.79
C ASP A 134 11.66 -9.57 2.45
N LYS A 135 10.49 -9.72 3.09
CA LYS A 135 9.98 -11.01 3.60
C LYS A 135 8.81 -11.53 2.76
N THR A 136 8.91 -12.75 2.26
CA THR A 136 7.81 -13.38 1.49
C THR A 136 6.57 -13.52 2.35
N LEU A 137 5.42 -13.10 1.82
CA LEU A 137 4.12 -13.28 2.45
C LEU A 137 3.57 -14.65 2.08
N LYS A 138 3.20 -15.41 3.11
CA LYS A 138 2.53 -16.70 3.03
C LYS A 138 1.65 -16.85 4.27
N MET A 139 0.54 -17.57 4.15
CA MET A 139 -0.18 -18.09 5.32
C MET A 139 0.80 -18.82 6.24
N VAL A 140 0.63 -18.67 7.56
CA VAL A 140 1.43 -19.41 8.55
C VAL A 140 0.98 -20.87 8.56
N ASP A 141 -0.34 -21.04 8.54
CA ASP A 141 -1.10 -22.29 8.45
C ASP A 141 -2.49 -21.95 7.87
N ASP A 142 -3.37 -22.93 7.73
CA ASP A 142 -4.70 -22.77 7.12
C ASP A 142 -5.63 -21.80 7.90
N GLN A 143 -5.29 -21.45 9.14
CA GLN A 143 -6.13 -20.64 10.03
C GLN A 143 -5.50 -19.27 10.34
N THR A 144 -4.23 -19.07 10.01
CA THR A 144 -3.44 -17.95 10.54
C THR A 144 -2.79 -17.13 9.43
N LEU A 145 -3.22 -15.87 9.33
CA LEU A 145 -2.55 -14.86 8.51
C LEU A 145 -1.20 -14.48 9.11
N PRO A 146 -0.16 -14.20 8.28
CA PRO A 146 1.11 -13.73 8.77
C PRO A 146 0.99 -12.31 9.36
N ALA A 147 1.89 -11.99 10.27
CA ALA A 147 2.07 -10.60 10.68
C ALA A 147 2.54 -9.75 9.48
N LEU A 148 1.90 -8.61 9.27
CA LEU A 148 2.30 -7.61 8.27
C LEU A 148 3.25 -6.62 8.94
N THR A 149 4.56 -6.90 8.88
CA THR A 149 5.57 -6.12 9.61
C THR A 149 6.04 -4.91 8.81
N GLU A 150 5.97 -3.74 9.43
CA GLU A 150 6.53 -2.49 8.92
C GLU A 150 8.05 -2.49 8.89
N LYS A 151 8.62 -1.59 8.08
CA LYS A 151 10.01 -1.17 8.21
C LYS A 151 10.05 0.32 8.57
N PRO A 152 10.38 0.68 9.82
CA PRO A 152 10.50 2.08 10.21
C PRO A 152 11.58 2.78 9.39
N LEU A 153 11.30 4.01 8.98
CA LEU A 153 12.23 4.89 8.30
C LEU A 153 12.65 6.03 9.24
N SER A 154 13.91 6.45 9.12
CA SER A 154 14.39 7.61 9.85
C SER A 154 13.61 8.87 9.45
N PRO A 155 13.24 9.74 10.41
CA PRO A 155 12.67 11.05 10.11
C PRO A 155 13.49 11.82 9.07
N GLY A 156 12.81 12.49 8.14
CA GLY A 156 13.42 13.24 7.04
C GLY A 156 14.00 12.40 5.90
N SER A 157 14.02 11.06 6.02
CA SER A 157 14.50 10.21 4.93
C SER A 157 13.54 10.25 3.72
N PRO A 158 14.08 10.22 2.48
CA PRO A 158 13.24 10.16 1.30
C PRO A 158 12.51 8.81 1.21
N LEU A 159 11.23 8.87 0.86
CA LEU A 159 10.44 7.68 0.59
C LEU A 159 10.87 7.11 -0.76
N SER A 160 11.42 5.90 -0.73
CA SER A 160 12.00 5.25 -1.89
C SER A 160 11.09 4.14 -2.39
N LEU A 161 10.80 4.15 -3.69
CA LEU A 161 9.92 3.19 -4.34
C LEU A 161 10.61 2.60 -5.58
N PRO A 162 11.07 1.33 -5.54
CA PRO A 162 11.72 0.67 -6.67
C PRO A 162 10.90 0.71 -7.97
N ALA A 163 11.58 0.46 -9.09
CA ALA A 163 10.93 0.29 -10.39
C ALA A 163 9.79 -0.75 -10.32
N PHE A 164 8.67 -0.43 -10.97
CA PHE A 164 7.49 -1.32 -11.08
C PHE A 164 7.01 -1.90 -9.73
N SER A 165 7.02 -1.08 -8.68
CA SER A 165 6.60 -1.49 -7.33
C SER A 165 5.52 -0.58 -6.77
N TYR A 166 4.95 -1.00 -5.65
CA TYR A 166 4.02 -0.20 -4.88
C TYR A 166 4.28 -0.38 -3.39
N GLY A 167 3.81 0.58 -2.59
CA GLY A 167 3.94 0.49 -1.15
C GLY A 167 3.02 1.43 -0.41
N PHE A 168 2.91 1.17 0.89
CA PHE A 168 2.19 2.00 1.84
C PHE A 168 3.21 2.63 2.80
N PHE A 169 2.91 3.84 3.24
CA PHE A 169 3.74 4.64 4.12
C PHE A 169 2.82 5.25 5.16
N VAL A 170 2.91 4.78 6.41
CA VAL A 170 2.11 5.32 7.51
C VAL A 170 2.93 6.39 8.21
N ILE A 171 2.45 7.63 8.13
CA ILE A 171 3.09 8.81 8.72
C ILE A 171 2.55 8.95 10.14
N ARG A 172 3.38 8.62 11.12
CA ARG A 172 2.99 8.55 12.53
C ARG A 172 3.01 9.93 13.16
N ASN A 173 2.11 10.16 14.11
CA ASN A 173 1.99 11.42 14.85
C ASN A 173 1.88 12.64 13.92
N ALA A 174 1.16 12.47 12.79
CA ALA A 174 0.92 13.53 11.81
C ALA A 174 -0.06 14.59 12.33
N ARG A 175 -0.97 14.22 13.26
CA ARG A 175 -1.91 15.11 13.95
C ARG A 175 -2.79 15.93 13.00
N VAL A 176 -3.25 15.29 11.93
CA VAL A 176 -4.15 15.95 10.96
C VAL A 176 -5.55 16.02 11.53
N ALA A 177 -6.10 17.23 11.69
CA ALA A 177 -7.40 17.46 12.31
C ALA A 177 -8.57 16.73 11.62
N ALA A 178 -8.52 16.55 10.30
CA ALA A 178 -9.53 15.79 9.55
C ALA A 178 -9.48 14.26 9.80
N CYS A 179 -8.47 13.79 10.52
CA CYS A 179 -8.24 12.40 10.88
C CYS A 179 -8.33 12.15 12.39
N LEU A 180 -8.71 13.17 13.16
CA LEU A 180 -9.04 13.09 14.59
C LEU A 180 -10.54 12.79 14.77
#